data_AF-A0A535YIK3-F1
#
_entry.id   AF-A0A535YIK3-F1
#
_cell.length_a   1.000
_cell.length_b   1.000
_cell.length_c   1.000
_cell.angle_alpha   90.00
_cell.angle_beta   90.00
_cell.angle_gamma   90.00
#
_symmetry.space_group_name_H-M   'P 1'
#
loop_
_entity.id
_entity.type
_entity.pdbx_description
1 polymer ?
#
loop_
_entity_poly.entity_id
_entity_poly.type
_entity_poly.pdbx_seq_one_letter_code
_entity_poly.pdbx_strand_id
1 'polypeptide(L)'
;MRLRLLAASLGLMALAMGCAPTLATPPTATQASTATAPLATALAATTDTQASAAAAAPTTAPAPPPTVPANATSITQTPTSVPTVTGGIARTPTSLPAAPPRVSLQDAVKAAVGRHQGTIGVVVTRIDSGQAFSFNADRRFTSASLYKLFVLDAAEAAIEAGTLDPSETLTVTSAMAANDPYADLQVGTRTSVDCALQTMVEMSGNSAADLLLRRLGMSTITSRMRALALNHSEINDNGAFTSPGDVAHLLASVARGEAVNVAASQRMLDLLGAQQHNDRLPAPLPLNVRVAHKTGELPGLRHDAGIVFAPSGKYVLVAMVDDAPSESEARAAIVDISRSVYAALEQGAIPEYMGLAPRLAQQVFRMPDAHGRLPLLGDPRTETAALPQQVNTVADLADPVRAKPELVGDLVALQHAAATAGTPFWVRSGFRQPEDAEATHAVPTEWILPCPIEQPARVADRPVSASEVATAQARQVWLGTALAVSDAEAGAPTTPGDSATPVGSWLLGHAAEYGFVPALPESAVGRALGREPWTLRWVGRDMAARLRPVDSREYAERAMAELRRAETELAALDPTSARPPAWGLADTCWAIATTSTRGCPSRWYFLGLPLS
;
A
#
# COMPACT_ATOMS: atom_id res chain seq x y z
N MET A 1 -21.74 -27.45 -1.58
CA MET A 1 -23.17 -27.82 -1.39
C MET A 1 -24.00 -26.52 -1.40
N ARG A 2 -25.34 -26.52 -1.54
CA ARG A 2 -26.07 -25.28 -1.87
C ARG A 2 -26.04 -24.23 -0.75
N LEU A 3 -25.35 -23.12 -0.97
CA LEU A 3 -25.52 -21.89 -0.20
C LEU A 3 -26.72 -21.08 -0.75
N ARG A 4 -27.53 -20.51 0.15
CA ARG A 4 -28.57 -19.53 -0.18
C ARG A 4 -28.68 -18.56 1.01
N LEU A 5 -28.21 -17.33 0.82
CA LEU A 5 -28.53 -16.24 1.73
C LEU A 5 -29.91 -15.64 1.39
N LEU A 6 -30.55 -15.06 2.41
CA LEU A 6 -31.94 -14.62 2.31
C LEU A 6 -32.05 -13.28 1.59
N ALA A 7 -33.04 -13.16 0.71
CA ALA A 7 -33.59 -11.89 0.29
C ALA A 7 -35.07 -11.84 0.70
N ALA A 8 -35.41 -10.89 1.56
CA ALA A 8 -36.76 -10.44 1.86
C ALA A 8 -36.75 -8.91 1.66
N SER A 9 -37.76 -8.26 1.08
CA SER A 9 -39.09 -8.76 0.70
C SER A 9 -39.76 -7.79 -0.30
N LEU A 10 -40.46 -8.32 -1.33
CA LEU A 10 -41.55 -7.59 -2.02
C LEU A 10 -42.28 -8.50 -3.04
N GLY A 11 -43.57 -8.21 -3.26
CA GLY A 11 -44.29 -8.50 -4.53
C GLY A 11 -44.68 -9.95 -4.82
N LEU A 12 -45.97 -10.29 -4.62
CA LEU A 12 -46.55 -11.55 -5.08
C LEU A 12 -47.15 -11.39 -6.49
N MET A 13 -46.66 -12.13 -7.48
CA MET A 13 -47.52 -12.71 -8.53
C MET A 13 -46.82 -13.86 -9.27
N ALA A 14 -47.60 -14.86 -9.71
CA ALA A 14 -47.08 -16.07 -10.33
C ALA A 14 -47.81 -16.39 -11.64
N LEU A 15 -47.06 -16.88 -12.63
CA LEU A 15 -47.57 -17.63 -13.78
C LEU A 15 -46.45 -18.55 -14.27
N ALA A 16 -46.80 -19.74 -14.75
CA ALA A 16 -45.85 -20.84 -14.98
C ALA A 16 -46.03 -21.49 -16.35
N MET A 17 -44.90 -21.80 -17.01
CA MET A 17 -44.68 -22.75 -18.11
C MET A 17 -43.17 -22.72 -18.44
N GLY A 18 -42.51 -23.77 -18.91
CA GLY A 18 -42.95 -25.16 -19.12
C GLY A 18 -42.01 -25.91 -20.09
N CYS A 19 -41.86 -27.23 -19.89
CA CYS A 19 -41.14 -28.18 -20.76
C CYS A 19 -39.59 -28.11 -20.81
N ALA A 20 -39.00 -29.15 -21.42
CA ALA A 20 -37.63 -29.64 -21.23
C ALA A 20 -37.00 -30.07 -22.60
N PRO A 21 -35.74 -30.55 -22.67
CA PRO A 21 -34.89 -30.46 -23.88
C PRO A 21 -35.00 -31.62 -24.87
N THR A 22 -34.39 -31.44 -26.05
CA THR A 22 -34.07 -32.48 -27.03
C THR A 22 -32.55 -32.64 -27.23
N LEU A 23 -32.13 -33.86 -27.58
CA LEU A 23 -30.74 -34.25 -27.84
C LEU A 23 -30.47 -34.31 -29.35
N ALA A 24 -29.23 -34.07 -29.77
CA ALA A 24 -28.70 -34.45 -31.08
C ALA A 24 -27.20 -34.78 -31.00
N THR A 25 -26.74 -35.71 -31.83
CA THR A 25 -25.38 -36.32 -31.79
C THR A 25 -24.49 -35.85 -32.96
N PRO A 26 -23.15 -36.02 -32.87
CA PRO A 26 -22.19 -35.47 -33.84
C PRO A 26 -21.86 -36.41 -35.01
N PRO A 27 -21.24 -35.90 -36.10
CA PRO A 27 -20.62 -36.70 -37.16
C PRO A 27 -19.11 -36.96 -36.94
N THR A 28 -18.59 -37.97 -37.66
CA THR A 28 -17.25 -38.56 -37.56
C THR A 28 -16.16 -37.92 -38.43
N ALA A 29 -14.90 -38.31 -38.22
CA ALA A 29 -13.72 -37.88 -38.97
C ALA A 29 -13.38 -38.79 -40.18
N THR A 30 -12.52 -38.30 -41.09
CA THR A 30 -12.04 -39.00 -42.31
C THR A 30 -10.55 -38.68 -42.58
N GLN A 31 -9.88 -39.47 -43.42
CA GLN A 31 -8.46 -39.34 -43.84
C GLN A 31 -8.36 -39.47 -45.38
N ALA A 32 -7.26 -39.17 -46.09
CA ALA A 32 -5.90 -38.77 -45.71
C ALA A 32 -5.43 -37.55 -46.60
N SER A 33 -4.21 -37.32 -47.13
CA SER A 33 -2.97 -38.13 -47.26
C SER A 33 -1.71 -37.29 -47.55
N THR A 34 -0.55 -37.95 -47.40
CA THR A 34 0.77 -37.75 -48.05
C THR A 34 1.00 -36.63 -49.09
N ALA A 35 2.11 -35.87 -48.93
CA ALA A 35 3.23 -35.84 -49.90
C ALA A 35 4.54 -35.18 -49.38
N THR A 36 5.67 -35.83 -49.66
CA THR A 36 7.06 -35.34 -49.87
C THR A 36 7.62 -34.05 -49.23
N ALA A 37 8.78 -34.21 -48.56
CA ALA A 37 9.90 -33.26 -48.52
C ALA A 37 11.02 -33.76 -49.49
N PRO A 38 12.27 -33.22 -49.55
CA PRO A 38 12.83 -31.99 -48.96
C PRO A 38 13.59 -31.11 -50.00
N LEU A 39 14.19 -29.99 -49.57
CA LEU A 39 15.45 -29.49 -50.13
C LEU A 39 16.10 -28.43 -49.20
N ALA A 40 17.43 -28.39 -49.20
CA ALA A 40 18.25 -27.37 -48.53
C ALA A 40 19.14 -26.67 -49.56
N THR A 41 19.64 -25.47 -49.26
CA THR A 41 20.96 -24.93 -49.70
C THR A 41 21.28 -23.70 -48.85
N ALA A 42 22.56 -23.41 -48.61
CA ALA A 42 23.03 -22.26 -47.83
C ALA A 42 23.92 -21.33 -48.68
N LEU A 43 23.99 -20.05 -48.30
CA LEU A 43 24.97 -19.01 -48.68
C LEU A 43 24.83 -17.89 -47.63
N ALA A 44 25.76 -17.52 -46.76
CA ALA A 44 27.23 -17.61 -46.68
C ALA A 44 28.01 -16.47 -47.39
N ALA A 45 28.21 -15.36 -46.65
CA ALA A 45 29.28 -14.36 -46.82
C ALA A 45 29.45 -13.64 -45.45
N THR A 46 30.39 -14.00 -44.58
CA THR A 46 31.86 -13.74 -44.59
C THR A 46 32.27 -12.28 -44.36
N THR A 47 32.74 -12.00 -43.14
CA THR A 47 33.89 -11.12 -42.91
C THR A 47 34.68 -11.60 -41.69
N ASP A 48 35.92 -12.03 -41.95
CA ASP A 48 37.02 -12.04 -40.99
C ASP A 48 37.37 -10.58 -40.57
N THR A 49 38.21 -10.27 -39.57
CA THR A 49 39.44 -10.99 -39.19
C THR A 49 39.91 -10.67 -37.75
N GLN A 50 40.40 -11.71 -37.05
CA GLN A 50 41.42 -11.73 -35.99
C GLN A 50 41.33 -10.83 -34.73
N ALA A 51 41.75 -11.44 -33.61
CA ALA A 51 42.06 -10.78 -32.34
C ALA A 51 43.54 -10.36 -32.26
N SER A 52 43.86 -9.46 -31.32
CA SER A 52 45.20 -9.28 -30.78
C SER A 52 45.13 -9.21 -29.25
N ALA A 53 46.21 -9.60 -28.56
CA ALA A 53 46.22 -9.85 -27.12
C ALA A 53 46.97 -8.77 -26.31
N ALA A 54 46.53 -8.61 -25.07
CA ALA A 54 47.28 -8.15 -23.89
C ALA A 54 48.39 -7.09 -24.08
N ALA A 55 48.05 -5.84 -23.75
CA ALA A 55 49.02 -4.86 -23.25
C ALA A 55 48.44 -4.20 -21.99
N ALA A 56 49.17 -4.21 -20.88
CA ALA A 56 48.75 -3.60 -19.62
C ALA A 56 49.24 -2.15 -19.49
N ALA A 57 48.38 -1.27 -18.99
CA ALA A 57 48.70 0.11 -18.61
C ALA A 57 48.01 0.45 -17.28
N PRO A 58 48.58 1.33 -16.44
CA PRO A 58 48.29 1.33 -15.00
C PRO A 58 47.03 2.11 -14.61
N THR A 59 46.29 1.58 -13.65
CA THR A 59 45.33 2.33 -12.84
C THR A 59 46.06 3.18 -11.80
N THR A 60 45.93 4.50 -11.89
CA THR A 60 46.43 5.43 -10.88
C THR A 60 45.51 5.45 -9.66
N ALA A 61 46.06 5.15 -8.48
CA ALA A 61 45.34 5.24 -7.22
C ALA A 61 45.19 6.71 -6.77
N PRO A 62 44.07 7.09 -6.11
CA PRO A 62 43.93 8.41 -5.51
C PRO A 62 44.89 8.59 -4.32
N ALA A 63 45.43 9.80 -4.16
CA ALA A 63 46.40 10.12 -3.11
C ALA A 63 45.77 10.21 -1.71
N PRO A 64 46.51 9.84 -0.64
CA PRO A 64 46.04 10.00 0.74
C PRO A 64 46.03 11.47 1.20
N PRO A 65 45.19 11.84 2.18
CA PRO A 65 45.18 13.19 2.76
C PRO A 65 46.46 13.48 3.56
N PRO A 66 46.91 14.75 3.63
CA PRO A 66 48.16 15.11 4.29
C PRO A 66 48.08 15.02 5.81
N THR A 67 49.05 14.35 6.43
CA THR A 67 49.24 14.32 7.88
C THR A 67 49.95 15.58 8.38
N VAL A 68 49.33 16.28 9.34
CA VAL A 68 49.96 17.41 10.05
C VAL A 68 50.69 16.87 11.29
N PRO A 69 51.98 17.18 11.50
CA PRO A 69 52.74 16.67 12.63
C PRO A 69 52.35 17.39 13.94
N ALA A 70 52.19 16.61 15.02
CA ALA A 70 52.07 17.17 16.35
C ALA A 70 53.46 17.60 16.87
N ASN A 71 53.60 18.86 17.25
CA ASN A 71 54.72 19.35 18.05
C ASN A 71 54.23 20.43 19.01
N ALA A 72 54.43 20.22 20.31
CA ALA A 72 54.00 21.15 21.34
C ALA A 72 55.22 21.88 21.92
N THR A 73 55.22 23.21 21.85
CA THR A 73 56.19 24.06 22.56
C THR A 73 55.44 25.23 23.19
N SER A 74 55.48 25.31 24.52
CA SER A 74 54.81 26.35 25.30
C SER A 74 55.50 27.70 25.13
N ILE A 75 54.74 28.80 25.04
CA ILE A 75 55.26 30.16 25.19
C ILE A 75 54.40 30.91 26.21
N THR A 76 55.00 31.23 27.35
CA THR A 76 54.38 32.00 28.44
C THR A 76 54.35 33.49 28.10
N GLN A 77 53.23 34.17 28.33
CA GLN A 77 53.20 35.63 28.49
C GLN A 77 52.37 36.04 29.71
N THR A 78 52.77 37.14 30.34
CA THR A 78 52.35 37.60 31.68
C THR A 78 51.12 38.52 31.65
N PRO A 79 50.44 38.71 32.80
CA PRO A 79 49.15 39.40 32.84
C PRO A 79 49.27 40.93 32.88
N THR A 80 48.30 41.61 32.25
CA THR A 80 48.04 43.05 32.44
C THR A 80 46.60 43.22 32.95
N SER A 81 46.41 44.01 34.01
CA SER A 81 45.15 44.10 34.75
C SER A 81 44.18 45.18 34.22
N VAL A 82 42.89 44.85 34.21
CA VAL A 82 41.76 45.75 33.97
C VAL A 82 40.69 45.43 35.03
N PRO A 83 40.01 46.41 35.66
CA PRO A 83 39.52 46.25 37.03
C PRO A 83 38.21 45.44 37.18
N THR A 84 38.08 44.79 38.34
CA THR A 84 36.89 44.05 38.76
C THR A 84 35.71 44.98 39.06
N VAL A 85 34.62 44.86 38.31
CA VAL A 85 33.32 45.42 38.68
C VAL A 85 32.53 44.33 39.41
N THR A 86 32.50 44.38 40.74
CA THR A 86 31.84 43.37 41.60
C THR A 86 30.31 43.55 41.64
N GLY A 87 29.68 43.62 40.47
CA GLY A 87 28.23 43.72 40.31
C GLY A 87 27.54 42.37 40.49
N GLY A 88 27.19 42.03 41.74
CA GLY A 88 26.56 40.76 42.10
C GLY A 88 25.13 40.59 41.61
N ILE A 89 24.92 40.38 40.30
CA ILE A 89 23.64 39.90 39.77
C ILE A 89 23.52 38.41 40.14
N ALA A 90 22.77 38.12 41.20
CA ALA A 90 22.37 36.76 41.53
C ALA A 90 21.49 36.22 40.39
N ARG A 91 22.07 35.43 39.49
CA ARG A 91 21.32 34.62 38.52
C ARG A 91 20.58 33.54 39.30
N THR A 92 19.35 33.84 39.71
CA THR A 92 18.37 32.82 40.08
C THR A 92 18.38 31.74 38.99
N PRO A 93 18.55 30.46 39.32
CA PRO A 93 18.55 29.42 38.29
C PRO A 93 17.15 29.37 37.67
N THR A 94 17.03 29.88 36.45
CA THR A 94 15.79 29.76 35.67
C THR A 94 15.50 28.28 35.52
N SER A 95 14.51 27.77 36.26
CA SER A 95 14.03 26.41 36.10
C SER A 95 13.64 26.22 34.64
N LEU A 96 14.24 25.23 33.98
CA LEU A 96 13.77 24.79 32.67
C LEU A 96 12.26 24.56 32.77
N PRO A 97 11.46 25.04 31.80
CA PRO A 97 10.02 24.82 31.85
C PRO A 97 9.76 23.32 31.97
N ALA A 98 8.89 22.95 32.91
CA ALA A 98 8.59 21.54 33.15
C ALA A 98 8.15 20.89 31.84
N ALA A 99 8.73 19.74 31.51
CA ALA A 99 8.33 18.99 30.32
C ALA A 99 6.81 18.75 30.35
N PRO A 100 6.10 18.90 29.21
CA PRO A 100 4.66 18.75 29.19
C PRO A 100 4.25 17.39 29.76
N PRO A 101 3.12 17.30 30.49
CA PRO A 101 2.72 16.08 31.17
C PRO A 101 2.57 14.94 30.16
N ARG A 102 3.29 13.84 30.39
CA ARG A 102 3.23 12.64 29.55
C ARG A 102 1.82 12.06 29.59
N VAL A 103 1.12 12.08 28.46
CA VAL A 103 -0.16 11.37 28.29
C VAL A 103 0.11 9.88 28.44
N SER A 104 -0.68 9.17 29.25
CA SER A 104 -0.52 7.72 29.38
C SER A 104 -0.99 7.02 28.10
N LEU A 105 -0.43 5.85 27.79
CA LEU A 105 -0.92 5.01 26.69
C LEU A 105 -2.43 4.73 26.83
N GLN A 106 -2.90 4.51 28.06
CA GLN A 106 -4.30 4.22 28.32
C GLN A 106 -5.22 5.41 27.99
N ASP A 107 -4.80 6.63 28.32
CA ASP A 107 -5.59 7.84 28.04
C ASP A 107 -5.51 8.22 26.56
N ALA A 108 -4.34 8.08 25.93
CA ALA A 108 -4.14 8.31 24.51
C ALA A 108 -5.05 7.41 23.65
N VAL A 109 -5.08 6.10 23.94
CA VAL A 109 -5.92 5.15 23.17
C VAL A 109 -7.40 5.32 23.50
N LYS A 110 -7.79 5.54 24.77
CA LYS A 110 -9.19 5.87 25.11
C LYS A 110 -9.67 7.14 24.40
N ALA A 111 -8.82 8.17 24.31
CA ALA A 111 -9.16 9.40 23.61
C ALA A 111 -9.27 9.21 22.09
N ALA A 112 -8.46 8.35 21.48
CA ALA A 112 -8.59 7.99 20.06
C ALA A 112 -9.88 7.20 19.79
N VAL A 113 -10.13 6.12 20.55
CA VAL A 113 -11.37 5.33 20.45
C VAL A 113 -12.61 6.21 20.66
N GLY A 114 -12.57 7.13 21.63
CA GLY A 114 -13.67 8.05 21.92
C GLY A 114 -13.90 9.18 20.90
N ARG A 115 -13.04 9.34 19.89
CA ARG A 115 -13.27 10.28 18.76
C ARG A 115 -14.07 9.66 17.61
N HIS A 116 -14.19 8.33 17.59
CA HIS A 116 -14.62 7.58 16.41
C HIS A 116 -15.90 6.75 16.63
N GLN A 117 -16.55 6.40 15.53
CA GLN A 117 -17.82 5.67 15.51
C GLN A 117 -17.66 4.22 15.06
N GLY A 118 -18.64 3.38 15.44
CA GLY A 118 -18.65 1.94 15.19
C GLY A 118 -18.26 1.11 16.42
N THR A 119 -18.29 -0.21 16.26
CA THR A 119 -17.75 -1.17 17.23
C THR A 119 -16.23 -1.20 17.09
N ILE A 120 -15.50 -0.66 18.06
CA ILE A 120 -14.02 -0.65 18.07
C ILE A 120 -13.47 -1.68 19.07
N GLY A 121 -12.43 -2.41 18.69
CA GLY A 121 -11.63 -3.29 19.56
C GLY A 121 -10.13 -3.06 19.36
N VAL A 122 -9.38 -2.97 20.46
CA VAL A 122 -7.96 -2.62 20.45
C VAL A 122 -7.18 -3.43 21.47
N VAL A 123 -6.01 -3.97 21.07
CA VAL A 123 -5.02 -4.53 21.99
C VAL A 123 -3.64 -4.00 21.64
N VAL A 124 -2.88 -3.60 22.68
CA VAL A 124 -1.47 -3.23 22.58
C VAL A 124 -0.65 -4.13 23.51
N THR A 125 0.30 -4.87 22.94
CA THR A 125 1.20 -5.75 23.69
C THR A 125 2.64 -5.38 23.37
N ARG A 126 3.36 -4.85 24.37
CA ARG A 126 4.81 -4.64 24.27
C ARG A 126 5.51 -5.98 24.40
N ILE A 127 6.45 -6.28 23.51
CA ILE A 127 7.14 -7.58 23.48
C ILE A 127 8.16 -7.72 24.63
N ASP A 128 8.65 -6.62 25.17
CA ASP A 128 9.62 -6.58 26.28
C ASP A 128 8.98 -6.65 27.69
N SER A 129 7.69 -6.32 27.81
CA SER A 129 7.04 -6.01 29.09
C SER A 129 5.57 -6.47 29.22
N GLY A 130 4.98 -7.06 28.17
CA GLY A 130 3.65 -7.68 28.20
C GLY A 130 2.52 -6.77 27.68
N GLN A 131 1.27 -7.14 28.00
CA GLN A 131 0.11 -6.37 27.58
C GLN A 131 0.12 -4.97 28.22
N ALA A 132 0.04 -3.93 27.39
CA ALA A 132 0.13 -2.53 27.79
C ALA A 132 -1.23 -1.82 27.72
N PHE A 133 -2.15 -2.28 26.86
CA PHE A 133 -3.53 -1.79 26.77
C PHE A 133 -4.47 -2.85 26.17
N SER A 134 -5.74 -2.83 26.58
CA SER A 134 -6.81 -3.64 25.99
C SER A 134 -8.17 -2.93 26.08
N PHE A 135 -8.98 -3.07 25.03
CA PHE A 135 -10.36 -2.58 24.92
C PHE A 135 -11.16 -3.52 24.01
N ASN A 136 -12.26 -4.09 24.51
CA ASN A 136 -13.04 -5.14 23.82
C ASN A 136 -12.18 -6.33 23.32
N ALA A 137 -11.14 -6.69 24.07
CA ALA A 137 -10.14 -7.68 23.63
C ALA A 137 -10.71 -9.06 23.32
N ASP A 138 -11.67 -9.55 24.11
CA ASP A 138 -12.31 -10.86 23.93
C ASP A 138 -13.63 -10.77 23.14
N ARG A 139 -14.02 -9.58 22.65
CA ARG A 139 -15.22 -9.45 21.82
C ARG A 139 -14.97 -10.12 20.47
N ARG A 140 -15.94 -10.91 20.02
CA ARG A 140 -15.98 -11.51 18.68
C ARG A 140 -16.36 -10.45 17.64
N PHE A 141 -15.57 -10.37 16.58
CA PHE A 141 -15.76 -9.57 15.36
C PHE A 141 -15.82 -10.50 14.14
N THR A 142 -16.33 -10.00 13.01
CA THR A 142 -16.14 -10.67 11.72
C THR A 142 -14.70 -10.46 11.27
N SER A 143 -13.88 -11.51 11.12
CA SER A 143 -12.42 -11.30 10.99
C SER A 143 -12.00 -10.58 9.70
N ALA A 144 -12.84 -10.64 8.66
CA ALA A 144 -12.45 -10.41 7.27
C ALA A 144 -11.11 -11.11 6.96
N SER A 145 -10.26 -10.52 6.12
CA SER A 145 -8.94 -11.07 5.75
C SER A 145 -7.94 -11.29 6.90
N LEU A 146 -8.26 -10.97 8.18
CA LEU A 146 -7.39 -11.36 9.31
C LEU A 146 -7.32 -12.88 9.52
N TYR A 147 -8.31 -13.67 9.08
CA TYR A 147 -8.25 -15.14 9.23
C TYR A 147 -7.02 -15.75 8.50
N LYS A 148 -6.49 -15.04 7.50
CA LYS A 148 -5.31 -15.44 6.72
C LYS A 148 -4.05 -15.53 7.60
N LEU A 149 -4.04 -14.91 8.79
CA LEU A 149 -3.02 -15.14 9.83
C LEU A 149 -3.02 -16.57 10.36
N PHE A 150 -4.21 -17.16 10.56
CA PHE A 150 -4.36 -18.54 11.04
C PHE A 150 -4.03 -19.56 9.95
N VAL A 151 -4.34 -19.23 8.69
CA VAL A 151 -3.95 -20.04 7.52
C VAL A 151 -2.44 -20.00 7.31
N LEU A 152 -1.81 -18.83 7.48
CA LEU A 152 -0.36 -18.66 7.44
C LEU A 152 0.32 -19.54 8.50
N ASP A 153 0.01 -19.36 9.78
CA ASP A 153 0.62 -20.14 10.86
C ASP A 153 0.36 -21.67 10.74
N ALA A 154 -0.81 -22.08 10.24
CA ALA A 154 -1.10 -23.48 9.94
C ALA A 154 -0.30 -24.02 8.73
N ALA A 155 -0.03 -23.20 7.71
CA ALA A 155 0.84 -23.56 6.59
C ALA A 155 2.30 -23.69 7.02
N GLU A 156 2.79 -22.75 7.82
CA GLU A 156 4.12 -22.79 8.43
C GLU A 156 4.32 -24.06 9.28
N ALA A 157 3.35 -24.40 10.12
CA ALA A 157 3.37 -25.63 10.90
C ALA A 157 3.35 -26.89 10.03
N ALA A 158 2.61 -26.88 8.91
CA ALA A 158 2.55 -28.01 7.98
C ALA A 158 3.84 -28.19 7.16
N ILE A 159 4.53 -27.08 6.83
CA ILE A 159 5.83 -27.05 6.13
C ILE A 159 6.93 -27.55 7.06
N GLU A 160 7.01 -27.04 8.30
CA GLU A 160 7.95 -27.52 9.32
C GLU A 160 7.79 -29.03 9.59
N ALA A 161 6.55 -29.52 9.60
CA ALA A 161 6.24 -30.94 9.76
C ALA A 161 6.50 -31.80 8.50
N GLY A 162 6.91 -31.21 7.37
CA GLY A 162 7.10 -31.92 6.10
C GLY A 162 5.82 -32.46 5.44
N THR A 163 4.65 -31.94 5.83
CA THR A 163 3.32 -32.37 5.35
C THR A 163 2.74 -31.46 4.24
N LEU A 164 3.40 -30.32 4.01
CA LEU A 164 3.14 -29.38 2.93
C LEU A 164 4.48 -29.00 2.32
N ASP A 165 4.64 -29.20 1.01
CA ASP A 165 5.86 -28.83 0.28
C ASP A 165 5.70 -27.39 -0.24
N PRO A 166 6.61 -26.44 0.09
CA PRO A 166 6.54 -25.06 -0.40
C PRO A 166 6.52 -24.92 -1.94
N SER A 167 7.06 -25.92 -2.65
CA SER A 167 7.09 -26.00 -4.11
C SER A 167 5.87 -26.69 -4.73
N GLU A 168 4.97 -27.29 -3.92
CA GLU A 168 3.77 -27.98 -4.41
C GLU A 168 2.91 -27.03 -5.25
N THR A 169 2.59 -27.43 -6.48
CA THR A 169 1.77 -26.61 -7.38
C THR A 169 0.28 -26.84 -7.15
N LEU A 170 -0.40 -25.82 -6.64
CA LEU A 170 -1.84 -25.77 -6.45
C LEU A 170 -2.52 -25.15 -7.69
N THR A 171 -3.78 -25.53 -7.97
CA THR A 171 -4.52 -25.07 -9.17
C THR A 171 -5.89 -24.52 -8.80
N VAL A 172 -6.19 -23.30 -9.25
CA VAL A 172 -7.50 -22.65 -9.06
C VAL A 172 -8.57 -23.40 -9.84
N THR A 173 -9.67 -23.76 -9.18
CA THR A 173 -10.75 -24.55 -9.80
C THR A 173 -12.04 -23.75 -9.92
N SER A 174 -12.89 -24.13 -10.88
CA SER A 174 -14.23 -23.53 -11.07
C SER A 174 -15.09 -23.59 -9.81
N ALA A 175 -14.91 -24.62 -8.98
CA ALA A 175 -15.62 -24.74 -7.70
C ALA A 175 -15.16 -23.73 -6.64
N MET A 176 -13.99 -23.10 -6.76
CA MET A 176 -13.57 -22.02 -5.86
C MET A 176 -14.14 -20.69 -6.36
N ALA A 177 -13.85 -20.34 -7.62
CA ALA A 177 -14.32 -19.11 -8.26
C ALA A 177 -15.86 -18.98 -8.38
N ALA A 178 -16.61 -20.08 -8.24
CA ALA A 178 -18.08 -20.06 -8.17
C ALA A 178 -18.66 -20.00 -6.74
N ASN A 179 -17.82 -20.11 -5.71
CA ASN A 179 -18.22 -20.02 -4.29
C ASN A 179 -17.69 -18.73 -3.62
N ASP A 180 -16.54 -18.21 -4.03
CA ASP A 180 -16.01 -16.91 -3.58
C ASP A 180 -16.40 -15.78 -4.58
N PRO A 181 -17.24 -14.81 -4.19
CA PRO A 181 -17.56 -13.65 -5.02
C PRO A 181 -16.40 -12.64 -5.13
N TYR A 182 -15.30 -12.83 -4.39
CA TYR A 182 -14.10 -11.99 -4.41
C TYR A 182 -12.89 -12.70 -5.04
N ALA A 183 -13.13 -13.74 -5.85
CA ALA A 183 -12.10 -14.52 -6.52
C ALA A 183 -11.29 -13.65 -7.51
N ASP A 184 -9.97 -13.65 -7.34
CA ASP A 184 -9.01 -12.73 -7.96
C ASP A 184 -8.04 -13.38 -8.97
N LEU A 185 -8.06 -14.72 -9.10
CA LEU A 185 -7.29 -15.49 -10.07
C LEU A 185 -8.20 -16.29 -11.01
N GLN A 186 -7.70 -16.62 -12.20
CA GLN A 186 -8.48 -17.29 -13.23
C GLN A 186 -8.65 -18.79 -12.92
N VAL A 187 -9.77 -19.37 -13.36
CA VAL A 187 -9.96 -20.83 -13.27
C VAL A 187 -8.93 -21.52 -14.15
N GLY A 188 -8.08 -22.35 -13.53
CA GLY A 188 -6.93 -22.99 -14.17
C GLY A 188 -5.58 -22.32 -13.87
N THR A 189 -5.53 -21.18 -13.17
CA THR A 189 -4.26 -20.60 -12.70
C THR A 189 -3.54 -21.59 -11.78
N ARG A 190 -2.24 -21.80 -12.03
CA ARG A 190 -1.34 -22.67 -11.26
C ARG A 190 -0.29 -21.83 -10.53
N THR A 191 -0.05 -22.14 -9.26
CA THR A 191 0.86 -21.40 -8.37
C THR A 191 1.45 -22.34 -7.32
N SER A 192 2.65 -22.06 -6.80
CA SER A 192 3.24 -22.85 -5.71
C SER A 192 2.62 -22.50 -4.35
N VAL A 193 2.80 -23.36 -3.34
CA VAL A 193 2.41 -23.06 -1.94
C VAL A 193 3.05 -21.77 -1.44
N ASP A 194 4.37 -21.58 -1.63
CA ASP A 194 5.04 -20.34 -1.20
C ASP A 194 4.50 -19.11 -1.94
N CYS A 195 4.20 -19.24 -3.24
CA CYS A 195 3.64 -18.14 -4.02
C CYS A 195 2.19 -17.82 -3.61
N ALA A 196 1.40 -18.83 -3.23
CA ALA A 196 0.09 -18.65 -2.62
C ALA A 196 0.19 -17.98 -1.23
N LEU A 197 1.19 -18.33 -0.41
CA LEU A 197 1.42 -17.68 0.89
C LEU A 197 1.77 -16.21 0.74
N GLN A 198 2.71 -15.87 -0.15
CA GLN A 198 3.06 -14.48 -0.47
C GLN A 198 1.84 -13.72 -1.00
N THR A 199 1.11 -14.26 -1.98
CA THR A 199 -0.10 -13.62 -2.55
C THR A 199 -1.21 -13.41 -1.51
N MET A 200 -1.46 -14.40 -0.64
CA MET A 200 -2.46 -14.34 0.42
C MET A 200 -2.12 -13.28 1.49
N VAL A 201 -0.84 -13.16 1.85
CA VAL A 201 -0.41 -12.26 2.93
C VAL A 201 -0.16 -10.85 2.39
N GLU A 202 0.71 -10.69 1.39
CA GLU A 202 1.20 -9.40 0.90
C GLU A 202 0.12 -8.57 0.20
N MET A 203 -0.77 -9.22 -0.55
CA MET A 203 -1.83 -8.57 -1.34
C MET A 203 -3.26 -8.94 -0.87
N SER A 204 -3.40 -9.59 0.28
CA SER A 204 -4.70 -10.08 0.79
C SER A 204 -5.40 -11.09 -0.15
N GLY A 205 -4.70 -11.75 -1.08
CA GLY A 205 -5.32 -12.48 -2.19
C GLY A 205 -6.26 -13.63 -1.77
N ASN A 206 -7.44 -13.71 -2.37
CA ASN A 206 -8.52 -14.62 -1.97
C ASN A 206 -8.38 -16.00 -2.59
N SER A 207 -8.16 -16.11 -3.91
CA SER A 207 -7.97 -17.42 -4.55
C SER A 207 -6.76 -18.15 -3.97
N ALA A 208 -5.72 -17.40 -3.59
CA ALA A 208 -4.54 -17.92 -2.91
C ALA A 208 -4.87 -18.47 -1.51
N ALA A 209 -5.71 -17.76 -0.74
CA ALA A 209 -6.22 -18.24 0.54
C ALA A 209 -7.07 -19.51 0.36
N ASP A 210 -7.97 -19.55 -0.63
CA ASP A 210 -8.81 -20.71 -0.95
C ASP A 210 -7.99 -21.95 -1.33
N LEU A 211 -6.90 -21.79 -2.07
CA LEU A 211 -5.95 -22.87 -2.38
C LEU A 211 -5.33 -23.45 -1.10
N LEU A 212 -4.87 -22.58 -0.19
CA LEU A 212 -4.25 -22.98 1.08
C LEU A 212 -5.27 -23.59 2.06
N LEU A 213 -6.45 -22.99 2.22
CA LEU A 213 -7.58 -23.52 3.00
C LEU A 213 -7.93 -24.94 2.55
N ARG A 214 -8.07 -25.15 1.23
CA ARG A 214 -8.40 -26.45 0.64
C ARG A 214 -7.26 -27.47 0.77
N ARG A 215 -5.99 -27.03 0.67
CA ARG A 215 -4.81 -27.92 0.75
C ARG A 215 -4.45 -28.33 2.18
N LEU A 216 -4.66 -27.45 3.16
CA LEU A 216 -4.47 -27.75 4.58
C LEU A 216 -5.66 -28.53 5.17
N GLY A 217 -6.87 -28.17 4.75
CA GLY A 217 -8.12 -28.67 5.32
C GLY A 217 -8.47 -27.99 6.64
N MET A 218 -9.77 -27.70 6.81
CA MET A 218 -10.32 -27.02 7.98
C MET A 218 -9.93 -27.67 9.31
N SER A 219 -9.90 -29.01 9.37
CA SER A 219 -9.51 -29.75 10.57
C SER A 219 -8.10 -29.43 11.07
N THR A 220 -7.16 -29.19 10.14
CA THR A 220 -5.76 -28.87 10.44
C THR A 220 -5.67 -27.47 11.04
N ILE A 221 -6.28 -26.49 10.36
CA ILE A 221 -6.28 -25.08 10.76
C ILE A 221 -6.97 -24.90 12.12
N THR A 222 -8.19 -25.43 12.29
CA THR A 222 -8.92 -25.33 13.56
C THR A 222 -8.18 -26.05 14.71
N SER A 223 -7.46 -27.14 14.43
CA SER A 223 -6.65 -27.81 15.47
C SER A 223 -5.42 -27.00 15.86
N ARG A 224 -4.78 -26.32 14.91
CA ARG A 224 -3.67 -25.39 15.16
C ARG A 224 -4.14 -24.16 15.96
N MET A 225 -5.29 -23.58 15.61
CA MET A 225 -5.90 -22.47 16.36
C MET A 225 -6.20 -22.85 17.82
N ARG A 226 -6.71 -24.06 18.07
CA ARG A 226 -6.91 -24.57 19.45
C ARG A 226 -5.59 -24.80 20.19
N ALA A 227 -4.55 -25.30 19.52
CA ALA A 227 -3.23 -25.49 20.12
C ALA A 227 -2.56 -24.16 20.51
N LEU A 228 -2.89 -23.07 19.82
CA LEU A 228 -2.52 -21.70 20.15
C LEU A 228 -3.50 -21.00 21.11
N ALA A 229 -4.46 -21.72 21.70
CA ALA A 229 -5.48 -21.19 22.61
C ALA A 229 -6.28 -19.98 22.07
N LEU A 230 -6.52 -19.93 20.75
CA LEU A 230 -7.31 -18.89 20.09
C LEU A 230 -8.81 -19.15 20.31
N ASN A 231 -9.27 -18.89 21.53
CA ASN A 231 -10.58 -19.32 22.04
C ASN A 231 -11.79 -18.57 21.44
N HIS A 232 -11.58 -17.42 20.81
CA HIS A 232 -12.61 -16.59 20.19
C HIS A 232 -12.56 -16.62 18.66
N SER A 233 -11.58 -17.32 18.10
CA SER A 233 -11.30 -17.42 16.67
C SER A 233 -11.93 -18.66 16.05
N GLU A 234 -12.63 -18.47 14.93
CA GLU A 234 -13.37 -19.53 14.27
C GLU A 234 -13.43 -19.27 12.76
N ILE A 235 -13.29 -20.33 11.95
CA ILE A 235 -13.57 -20.31 10.51
C ILE A 235 -14.56 -21.45 10.26
N ASN A 236 -15.76 -21.14 9.77
CA ASN A 236 -16.82 -22.11 9.52
C ASN A 236 -17.68 -21.72 8.28
N ASP A 237 -18.69 -22.53 7.94
CA ASP A 237 -19.56 -22.33 6.77
C ASP A 237 -20.36 -21.00 6.76
N ASN A 238 -20.43 -20.30 7.90
CA ASN A 238 -21.08 -18.98 8.05
C ASN A 238 -20.07 -17.81 8.01
N GLY A 239 -18.78 -18.08 7.80
CA GLY A 239 -17.72 -17.08 7.70
C GLY A 239 -16.59 -17.28 8.72
N ALA A 240 -15.72 -16.27 8.79
CA ALA A 240 -14.56 -16.24 9.67
C ALA A 240 -14.69 -15.13 10.73
N PHE A 241 -14.28 -15.45 11.95
CA PHE A 241 -14.46 -14.63 13.15
C PHE A 241 -13.21 -14.69 14.03
N THR A 242 -12.97 -13.63 14.80
CA THR A 242 -11.84 -13.53 15.73
C THR A 242 -12.09 -12.48 16.81
N SER A 243 -11.16 -12.34 17.75
CA SER A 243 -11.10 -11.25 18.72
C SER A 243 -9.76 -10.49 18.60
N PRO A 244 -9.69 -9.21 19.04
CA PRO A 244 -8.42 -8.49 19.11
C PRO A 244 -7.37 -9.18 19.99
N GLY A 245 -7.80 -9.89 21.05
CA GLY A 245 -6.93 -10.62 21.97
C GLY A 245 -6.28 -11.85 21.34
N ASP A 246 -7.06 -12.67 20.62
CA ASP A 246 -6.58 -13.85 19.90
C ASP A 246 -5.55 -13.46 18.83
N VAL A 247 -5.86 -12.45 18.01
CA VAL A 247 -4.94 -11.95 16.98
C VAL A 247 -3.67 -11.39 17.61
N ALA A 248 -3.79 -10.66 18.73
CA ALA A 248 -2.63 -10.14 19.44
C ALA A 248 -1.78 -11.25 20.07
N HIS A 249 -2.37 -12.37 20.49
CA HIS A 249 -1.64 -13.53 21.02
C HIS A 249 -0.76 -14.19 19.95
N LEU A 250 -1.32 -14.47 18.76
CA LEU A 250 -0.56 -15.01 17.63
C LEU A 250 0.55 -14.06 17.16
N LEU A 251 0.26 -12.77 16.98
CA LEU A 251 1.29 -11.81 16.59
C LEU A 251 2.38 -11.65 17.67
N ALA A 252 2.04 -11.82 18.95
CA ALA A 252 3.01 -11.79 20.04
C ALA A 252 3.87 -13.07 20.16
N SER A 253 3.42 -14.24 19.66
CA SER A 253 4.30 -15.42 19.54
C SER A 253 5.24 -15.28 18.34
N VAL A 254 4.73 -14.84 17.18
CA VAL A 254 5.54 -14.52 15.98
C VAL A 254 6.63 -13.50 16.31
N ALA A 255 6.30 -12.39 16.98
CA ALA A 255 7.26 -11.34 17.34
C ALA A 255 8.39 -11.80 18.29
N ARG A 256 8.19 -12.90 19.02
CA ARG A 256 9.16 -13.51 19.96
C ARG A 256 9.92 -14.70 19.36
N GLY A 257 9.56 -15.18 18.16
CA GLY A 257 10.14 -16.40 17.58
C GLY A 257 9.49 -17.70 18.07
N GLU A 258 8.32 -17.61 18.72
CA GLU A 258 7.67 -18.70 19.48
C GLU A 258 6.50 -19.38 18.75
N ALA A 259 6.11 -18.93 17.54
CA ALA A 259 4.86 -19.37 16.91
C ALA A 259 4.89 -20.86 16.50
N VAL A 260 5.68 -21.20 15.49
CA VAL A 260 5.96 -22.60 15.07
C VAL A 260 7.37 -22.97 15.56
N ASN A 261 8.35 -22.21 15.07
CA ASN A 261 9.72 -22.12 15.59
C ASN A 261 10.28 -20.73 15.20
N VAL A 262 11.57 -20.47 15.46
CA VAL A 262 12.21 -19.18 15.13
C VAL A 262 12.24 -18.91 13.61
N ALA A 263 12.55 -19.91 12.79
CA ALA A 263 12.70 -19.74 11.33
C ALA A 263 11.36 -19.47 10.63
N ALA A 264 10.32 -20.23 10.98
CA ALA A 264 8.96 -20.01 10.54
C ALA A 264 8.41 -18.66 11.04
N SER A 265 8.71 -18.27 12.29
CA SER A 265 8.36 -16.94 12.80
C SER A 265 9.03 -15.82 11.99
N GLN A 266 10.29 -16.00 11.57
CA GLN A 266 10.97 -15.03 10.72
C GLN A 266 10.38 -15.00 9.29
N ARG A 267 10.04 -16.15 8.69
CA ARG A 267 9.35 -16.19 7.38
C ARG A 267 7.95 -15.53 7.46
N MET A 268 7.21 -15.72 8.56
CA MET A 268 5.97 -14.97 8.83
C MET A 268 6.22 -13.46 9.00
N LEU A 269 7.28 -13.05 9.72
CA LEU A 269 7.63 -11.64 9.90
C LEU A 269 7.99 -10.95 8.59
N ASP A 270 8.59 -11.67 7.63
CA ASP A 270 8.95 -11.12 6.32
C ASP A 270 7.75 -11.10 5.36
N LEU A 271 6.89 -12.12 5.35
CA LEU A 271 5.62 -12.12 4.59
C LEU A 271 4.66 -11.01 5.07
N LEU A 272 4.37 -10.96 6.38
CA LEU A 272 3.59 -9.88 7.00
C LEU A 272 4.31 -8.53 6.87
N GLY A 273 5.64 -8.58 6.88
CA GLY A 273 6.53 -7.45 6.68
C GLY A 273 6.72 -7.02 5.24
N ALA A 274 5.95 -7.55 4.28
CA ALA A 274 5.88 -7.14 2.87
C ALA A 274 4.44 -6.78 2.44
N GLN A 275 3.53 -6.57 3.40
CA GLN A 275 2.15 -6.12 3.18
C GLN A 275 2.07 -4.86 2.32
N GLN A 276 1.23 -4.89 1.28
CA GLN A 276 1.08 -3.76 0.34
C GLN A 276 -0.01 -2.76 0.77
N HIS A 277 -1.03 -3.20 1.53
CA HIS A 277 -2.12 -2.33 2.01
C HIS A 277 -1.69 -1.48 3.23
N ASN A 278 -1.04 -0.33 3.01
CA ASN A 278 -0.33 0.43 4.04
C ASN A 278 -1.11 1.61 4.66
N ASP A 279 -2.34 1.86 4.23
CA ASP A 279 -3.23 2.97 4.58
C ASP A 279 -3.77 3.01 6.02
N ARG A 280 -3.48 1.99 6.84
CA ARG A 280 -4.07 1.75 8.17
C ARG A 280 -3.06 1.93 9.31
N LEU A 281 -2.57 0.85 9.96
CA LEU A 281 -1.57 0.95 11.04
C LEU A 281 -0.26 1.61 10.59
N PRO A 282 0.27 1.38 9.37
CA PRO A 282 1.54 1.99 8.96
C PRO A 282 1.41 3.47 8.61
N ALA A 283 0.33 3.89 7.94
CA ALA A 283 0.14 5.24 7.38
C ALA A 283 0.55 6.44 8.27
N PRO A 284 0.20 6.51 9.57
CA PRO A 284 0.62 7.63 10.42
C PRO A 284 2.07 7.58 10.87
N LEU A 285 2.77 6.45 10.73
CA LEU A 285 4.08 6.20 11.35
C LEU A 285 5.25 6.75 10.51
N PRO A 286 6.39 7.14 11.14
CA PRO A 286 7.62 7.50 10.43
C PRO A 286 8.06 6.45 9.40
N LEU A 287 8.76 6.88 8.34
CA LEU A 287 9.21 6.02 7.25
C LEU A 287 10.04 4.82 7.74
N ASN A 288 10.89 5.03 8.75
CA ASN A 288 11.84 4.03 9.26
C ASN A 288 11.24 2.96 10.18
N VAL A 289 9.97 3.08 10.56
CA VAL A 289 9.28 2.14 11.45
C VAL A 289 8.72 1.00 10.61
N ARG A 290 9.41 -0.15 10.52
CA ARG A 290 8.81 -1.34 9.89
C ARG A 290 7.56 -1.74 10.66
N VAL A 291 6.54 -2.15 9.91
CA VAL A 291 5.32 -2.78 10.41
C VAL A 291 5.19 -4.10 9.68
N ALA A 292 4.98 -5.20 10.41
CA ALA A 292 4.64 -6.50 9.84
C ALA A 292 3.20 -6.82 10.19
N HIS A 293 2.28 -6.78 9.22
CA HIS A 293 0.84 -6.74 9.48
C HIS A 293 -0.04 -7.40 8.41
N LYS A 294 -1.31 -7.61 8.78
CA LYS A 294 -2.37 -8.05 7.89
C LYS A 294 -3.60 -7.17 8.08
N THR A 295 -4.12 -6.64 6.96
CA THR A 295 -5.40 -5.92 6.93
C THR A 295 -6.61 -6.87 6.85
N GLY A 296 -7.76 -6.38 7.29
CA GLY A 296 -9.09 -6.94 7.04
C GLY A 296 -10.03 -5.87 6.46
N GLU A 297 -10.82 -6.26 5.47
CA GLU A 297 -11.76 -5.37 4.79
C GLU A 297 -12.99 -6.13 4.27
N LEU A 298 -14.18 -5.59 4.55
CA LEU A 298 -15.49 -5.93 3.98
C LEU A 298 -16.36 -4.65 4.02
N PRO A 299 -17.52 -4.59 3.34
CA PRO A 299 -18.45 -3.46 3.47
C PRO A 299 -18.84 -3.21 4.94
N GLY A 300 -18.74 -1.96 5.40
CA GLY A 300 -19.08 -1.54 6.76
C GLY A 300 -18.01 -1.76 7.85
N LEU A 301 -16.88 -2.42 7.52
CA LEU A 301 -15.79 -2.67 8.47
C LEU A 301 -14.40 -2.42 7.89
N ARG A 302 -13.44 -2.12 8.76
CA ARG A 302 -11.99 -2.16 8.46
C ARG A 302 -11.24 -2.66 9.68
N HIS A 303 -10.21 -3.45 9.45
CA HIS A 303 -9.33 -3.99 10.49
C HIS A 303 -7.87 -3.91 10.03
N ASP A 304 -6.95 -3.84 10.98
CA ASP A 304 -5.53 -4.06 10.74
C ASP A 304 -4.84 -4.52 12.03
N ALA A 305 -3.87 -5.43 11.87
CA ALA A 305 -3.24 -6.13 12.98
C ALA A 305 -1.78 -6.42 12.66
N GLY A 306 -0.86 -5.93 13.48
CA GLY A 306 0.56 -6.05 13.19
C GLY A 306 1.53 -5.85 14.34
N ILE A 307 2.79 -6.10 14.02
CA ILE A 307 3.97 -5.92 14.88
C ILE A 307 4.68 -4.66 14.37
N VAL A 308 4.69 -3.62 15.19
CA VAL A 308 5.37 -2.35 14.95
C VAL A 308 6.75 -2.38 15.59
N PHE A 309 7.77 -2.02 14.83
CA PHE A 309 9.16 -2.05 15.25
C PHE A 309 9.67 -0.62 15.52
N ALA A 310 9.22 -0.04 16.63
CA ALA A 310 9.51 1.34 17.01
C ALA A 310 10.85 1.49 17.75
N PRO A 311 11.44 2.71 17.82
CA PRO A 311 12.72 2.94 18.49
C PRO A 311 12.76 2.55 19.98
N SER A 312 11.66 2.69 20.72
CA SER A 312 11.58 2.25 22.12
C SER A 312 11.39 0.74 22.31
N GLY A 313 11.06 0.00 21.25
CA GLY A 313 10.89 -1.45 21.28
C GLY A 313 9.82 -1.98 20.29
N LYS A 314 9.72 -3.31 20.20
CA LYS A 314 8.66 -3.99 19.44
C LYS A 314 7.34 -3.96 20.22
N TYR A 315 6.25 -3.63 19.55
CA TYR A 315 4.90 -3.83 20.08
C TYR A 315 3.95 -4.41 19.04
N VAL A 316 3.05 -5.28 19.48
CA VAL A 316 1.87 -5.69 18.72
C VAL A 316 0.79 -4.64 18.93
N LEU A 317 0.14 -4.23 17.85
CA LEU A 317 -1.08 -3.43 17.84
C LEU A 317 -2.11 -4.12 16.95
N VAL A 318 -3.26 -4.41 17.52
CA VAL A 318 -4.45 -4.88 16.81
C VAL A 318 -5.54 -3.83 16.95
N ALA A 319 -6.11 -3.40 15.83
CA ALA A 319 -7.21 -2.45 15.77
C ALA A 319 -8.31 -2.97 14.81
N MET A 320 -9.47 -3.27 15.35
CA MET A 320 -10.61 -3.84 14.63
C MET A 320 -11.81 -2.92 14.76
N VAL A 321 -12.40 -2.52 13.64
CA VAL A 321 -13.58 -1.65 13.59
C VAL A 321 -14.69 -2.29 12.74
N ASP A 322 -15.77 -2.70 13.41
CA ASP A 322 -17.05 -3.12 12.83
C ASP A 322 -18.08 -1.97 12.91
N ASP A 323 -19.23 -2.09 12.26
CA ASP A 323 -20.38 -1.18 12.37
C ASP A 323 -20.10 0.32 12.09
N ALA A 324 -19.08 0.65 11.30
CA ALA A 324 -18.68 2.03 11.07
C ALA A 324 -19.60 2.76 10.07
N PRO A 325 -19.91 4.07 10.28
CA PRO A 325 -20.71 4.86 9.35
C PRO A 325 -20.16 4.96 7.91
N SER A 326 -18.85 4.73 7.72
CA SER A 326 -18.22 4.66 6.40
C SER A 326 -16.88 3.93 6.45
N GLU A 327 -16.38 3.51 5.29
CA GLU A 327 -15.04 2.94 5.13
C GLU A 327 -13.93 3.93 5.55
N SER A 328 -14.13 5.22 5.27
CA SER A 328 -13.26 6.32 5.71
C SER A 328 -13.16 6.41 7.24
N GLU A 329 -14.30 6.32 7.93
CA GLU A 329 -14.38 6.41 9.39
C GLU A 329 -13.71 5.21 10.07
N ALA A 330 -13.96 4.00 9.56
CA ALA A 330 -13.31 2.79 10.05
C ALA A 330 -11.78 2.85 9.88
N ARG A 331 -11.29 3.38 8.75
CA ARG A 331 -9.85 3.58 8.52
C ARG A 331 -9.28 4.70 9.40
N ALA A 332 -9.98 5.83 9.53
CA ALA A 332 -9.56 6.97 10.33
C ALA A 332 -9.35 6.57 11.80
N ALA A 333 -10.26 5.78 12.36
CA ALA A 333 -10.14 5.21 13.70
C ALA A 333 -8.82 4.41 13.88
N ILE A 334 -8.50 3.51 12.95
CA ILE A 334 -7.26 2.71 13.00
C ILE A 334 -6.01 3.59 12.90
N VAL A 335 -6.02 4.57 11.99
CA VAL A 335 -4.91 5.52 11.81
C VAL A 335 -4.71 6.36 13.07
N ASP A 336 -5.78 6.85 13.69
CA ASP A 336 -5.68 7.70 14.88
C ASP A 336 -5.31 6.92 16.15
N ILE A 337 -5.78 5.67 16.26
CA ILE A 337 -5.31 4.72 17.29
C ILE A 337 -3.81 4.44 17.11
N SER A 338 -3.34 4.11 15.89
CA SER A 338 -1.92 3.84 15.63
C SER A 338 -1.02 5.04 15.93
N ARG A 339 -1.43 6.25 15.48
CA ARG A 339 -0.78 7.52 15.82
C ARG A 339 -0.69 7.73 17.33
N SER A 340 -1.80 7.51 18.04
CA SER A 340 -1.89 7.74 19.49
C SER A 340 -1.08 6.73 20.31
N VAL A 341 -1.04 5.46 19.88
CA VAL A 341 -0.17 4.42 20.49
C VAL A 341 1.30 4.78 20.32
N TYR A 342 1.72 5.09 19.09
CA TYR A 342 3.12 5.41 18.79
C TYR A 342 3.59 6.65 19.55
N ALA A 343 2.82 7.74 19.51
CA ALA A 343 3.15 8.99 20.19
C ALA A 343 3.22 8.84 21.73
N ALA A 344 2.39 7.99 22.32
CA ALA A 344 2.43 7.71 23.76
C ALA A 344 3.62 6.83 24.18
N LEU A 345 4.07 5.90 23.33
CA LEU A 345 5.23 5.04 23.60
C LEU A 345 6.55 5.78 23.39
N GLU A 346 6.72 6.44 22.25
CA GLU A 346 7.93 7.21 21.91
C GLU A 346 8.01 8.60 22.56
N GLN A 347 6.91 9.06 23.19
CA GLN A 347 6.82 10.32 23.96
C GLN A 347 7.12 11.58 23.13
N GLY A 348 6.77 11.55 21.84
CA GLY A 348 6.96 12.65 20.91
C GLY A 348 5.86 12.70 19.85
N ALA A 349 5.67 13.88 19.26
CA ALA A 349 4.87 14.01 18.05
C ALA A 349 5.58 13.28 16.88
N ILE A 350 4.80 12.65 16.01
CA ILE A 350 5.34 12.12 14.76
C ILE A 350 5.68 13.31 13.85
N PRO A 351 6.93 13.42 13.32
CA PRO A 351 7.28 14.53 12.45
C PRO A 351 6.47 14.48 11.16
N GLU A 352 5.76 15.58 10.85
CA GLU A 352 5.14 15.79 9.55
C GLU A 352 6.13 16.41 8.57
N TYR A 353 5.89 16.20 7.27
CA TYR A 353 6.63 16.82 6.18
C TYR A 353 5.64 17.53 5.25
N MET A 354 5.72 18.86 5.17
CA MET A 354 4.78 19.72 4.44
C MET A 354 3.30 19.52 4.86
N GLY A 355 3.05 19.43 6.17
CA GLY A 355 1.70 19.24 6.73
C GLY A 355 1.08 17.86 6.49
N LEU A 356 1.88 16.87 6.05
CA LEU A 356 1.46 15.50 5.79
C LEU A 356 2.29 14.51 6.61
N ALA A 357 1.68 13.39 7.01
CA ALA A 357 2.42 12.26 7.60
C ALA A 357 3.46 11.73 6.58
N PRO A 358 4.69 11.33 6.98
CA PRO A 358 5.77 11.07 6.04
C PRO A 358 5.48 10.03 4.96
N ARG A 359 4.70 8.98 5.25
CA ARG A 359 4.28 7.97 4.25
C ARG A 359 3.26 8.53 3.26
N LEU A 360 2.31 9.32 3.75
CA LEU A 360 1.35 10.01 2.89
C LEU A 360 2.06 11.03 2.00
N ALA A 361 2.98 11.83 2.55
CA ALA A 361 3.85 12.71 1.77
C ALA A 361 4.64 11.92 0.71
N GLN A 362 5.17 10.74 1.05
CA GLN A 362 5.87 9.87 0.11
C GLN A 362 4.95 9.33 -1.00
N GLN A 363 3.72 8.89 -0.70
CA GLN A 363 2.73 8.51 -1.73
C GLN A 363 2.33 9.71 -2.61
N VAL A 364 2.16 10.89 -2.00
CA VAL A 364 1.58 12.09 -2.62
C VAL A 364 2.59 12.88 -3.46
N PHE A 365 3.88 12.88 -3.10
CA PHE A 365 4.94 13.64 -3.79
C PHE A 365 5.72 12.85 -4.83
N ARG A 366 5.50 11.54 -4.96
CA ARG A 366 6.15 10.72 -5.99
C ARG A 366 5.92 11.27 -7.39
N MET A 367 6.95 11.13 -8.23
CA MET A 367 6.86 11.40 -9.66
C MET A 367 6.80 10.11 -10.47
N PRO A 368 6.08 10.11 -11.62
CA PRO A 368 6.18 9.03 -12.57
C PRO A 368 7.61 8.92 -13.12
N ASP A 369 8.06 7.71 -13.44
CA ASP A 369 9.37 7.45 -14.03
C ASP A 369 9.49 7.99 -15.47
N ALA A 370 10.63 7.74 -16.12
CA ALA A 370 10.89 8.16 -17.50
C ALA A 370 9.90 7.62 -18.55
N HIS A 371 9.11 6.61 -18.21
CA HIS A 371 8.06 6.02 -19.04
C HIS A 371 6.65 6.50 -18.66
N GLY A 372 6.54 7.40 -17.67
CA GLY A 372 5.26 7.87 -17.13
C GLY A 372 4.69 6.99 -16.03
N ARG A 373 5.53 6.18 -15.33
CA ARG A 373 5.06 5.20 -14.34
C ARG A 373 5.43 5.55 -12.90
N LEU A 374 4.44 5.89 -12.08
CA LEU A 374 4.54 5.83 -10.61
C LEU A 374 4.66 4.35 -10.19
N PRO A 375 5.52 3.99 -9.22
CA PRO A 375 5.43 2.68 -8.58
C PRO A 375 4.08 2.56 -7.84
N LEU A 376 3.47 1.38 -7.84
CA LEU A 376 2.31 1.09 -7.00
C LEU A 376 2.75 1.13 -5.53
N LEU A 377 2.19 2.05 -4.75
CA LEU A 377 2.48 2.25 -3.32
C LEU A 377 1.28 1.94 -2.41
N GLY A 378 0.29 1.22 -2.95
CA GLY A 378 -0.96 0.84 -2.29
C GLY A 378 -2.01 0.40 -3.32
N ASP A 379 -2.99 -0.41 -2.90
CA ASP A 379 -4.14 -0.81 -3.73
C ASP A 379 -5.22 0.29 -3.69
N PRO A 380 -5.54 0.97 -4.81
CA PRO A 380 -6.55 2.03 -4.83
C PRO A 380 -7.95 1.53 -4.45
N ARG A 381 -8.25 0.22 -4.52
CA ARG A 381 -9.53 -0.35 -4.08
C ARG A 381 -9.65 -0.34 -2.55
N THR A 382 -8.53 -0.50 -1.83
CA THR A 382 -8.52 -0.52 -0.36
C THR A 382 -8.16 0.83 0.26
N GLU A 383 -7.25 1.60 -0.37
CA GLU A 383 -6.78 2.90 0.14
C GLU A 383 -7.68 4.09 -0.21
N THR A 384 -8.71 3.89 -1.04
CA THR A 384 -9.73 4.92 -1.33
C THR A 384 -11.07 4.58 -0.67
N ALA A 385 -11.89 5.60 -0.48
CA ALA A 385 -13.28 5.47 -0.06
C ALA A 385 -14.19 6.34 -0.93
N ALA A 386 -15.50 6.06 -0.91
CA ALA A 386 -16.49 6.90 -1.58
C ALA A 386 -16.46 8.34 -1.04
N LEU A 387 -16.56 9.32 -1.96
CA LEU A 387 -16.71 10.73 -1.61
C LEU A 387 -18.06 10.92 -0.88
N PRO A 388 -18.10 11.70 0.22
CA PRO A 388 -19.31 11.87 1.00
C PRO A 388 -20.25 12.89 0.34
N GLN A 389 -21.54 12.88 0.73
CA GLN A 389 -22.61 13.67 0.11
C GLN A 389 -22.42 15.21 0.17
N GLN A 390 -21.45 15.74 0.93
CA GLN A 390 -21.10 17.17 0.89
C GLN A 390 -20.19 17.55 -0.29
N VAL A 391 -19.64 16.58 -1.02
CA VAL A 391 -18.88 16.81 -2.25
C VAL A 391 -19.83 16.76 -3.44
N ASN A 392 -19.85 17.81 -4.26
CA ASN A 392 -20.64 17.81 -5.48
C ASN A 392 -19.97 16.87 -6.50
N THR A 393 -20.58 15.71 -6.75
CA THR A 393 -20.26 14.83 -7.89
C THR A 393 -21.24 15.07 -9.03
N VAL A 394 -20.85 14.78 -10.27
CA VAL A 394 -21.79 14.84 -11.42
C VAL A 394 -22.92 13.82 -11.24
N ALA A 395 -24.12 14.17 -11.72
CA ALA A 395 -25.35 13.43 -11.47
C ALA A 395 -25.58 12.20 -12.38
N ASP A 396 -24.74 11.99 -13.40
CA ASP A 396 -24.86 10.94 -14.41
C ASP A 396 -23.99 9.69 -14.14
N LEU A 397 -23.52 9.50 -12.90
CA LEU A 397 -22.73 8.32 -12.50
C LEU A 397 -23.61 7.18 -11.97
N ALA A 398 -23.28 5.94 -12.36
CA ALA A 398 -23.89 4.74 -11.80
C ALA A 398 -23.31 4.36 -10.42
N ASP A 399 -22.02 4.60 -10.22
CA ASP A 399 -21.26 4.26 -9.01
C ASP A 399 -20.75 5.51 -8.27
N PRO A 400 -20.61 5.46 -6.93
CA PRO A 400 -20.07 6.57 -6.17
C PRO A 400 -18.57 6.77 -6.46
N VAL A 401 -18.18 8.01 -6.76
CA VAL A 401 -16.78 8.40 -6.94
C VAL A 401 -15.95 8.04 -5.70
N ARG A 402 -14.79 7.39 -5.89
CA ARG A 402 -13.83 7.08 -4.80
C ARG A 402 -12.56 7.94 -4.90
N ALA A 403 -11.98 8.32 -3.76
CA ALA A 403 -10.71 9.05 -3.66
C ALA A 403 -10.00 8.74 -2.32
N LYS A 404 -8.77 9.25 -2.10
CA LYS A 404 -8.12 9.17 -0.77
C LYS A 404 -8.93 10.00 0.23
N PRO A 405 -9.26 9.48 1.43
CA PRO A 405 -10.02 10.25 2.43
C PRO A 405 -9.34 11.57 2.83
N GLU A 406 -8.02 11.67 2.77
CA GLU A 406 -7.26 12.85 3.19
C GLU A 406 -7.52 14.11 2.34
N LEU A 407 -7.88 13.98 1.05
CA LEU A 407 -8.17 15.15 0.20
C LEU A 407 -9.58 15.72 0.39
N VAL A 408 -10.46 15.02 1.12
CA VAL A 408 -11.90 15.33 1.14
C VAL A 408 -12.20 16.66 1.83
N GLY A 409 -11.55 16.98 2.94
CA GLY A 409 -11.74 18.26 3.63
C GLY A 409 -11.25 19.46 2.81
N ASP A 410 -10.14 19.29 2.10
CA ASP A 410 -9.61 20.28 1.15
C ASP A 410 -10.55 20.46 -0.06
N LEU A 411 -11.10 19.36 -0.59
CA LEU A 411 -12.04 19.37 -1.73
C LEU A 411 -13.35 20.09 -1.41
N VAL A 412 -13.95 19.80 -0.25
CA VAL A 412 -15.18 20.47 0.20
C VAL A 412 -14.94 21.98 0.38
N ALA A 413 -13.78 22.37 0.94
CA ALA A 413 -13.42 23.77 1.07
C ALA A 413 -13.23 24.45 -0.31
N LEU A 414 -12.57 23.77 -1.26
CA LEU A 414 -12.38 24.26 -2.63
C LEU A 414 -13.73 24.43 -3.36
N GLN A 415 -14.64 23.46 -3.29
CA GLN A 415 -15.99 23.56 -3.89
C GLN A 415 -16.83 24.65 -3.25
N HIS A 416 -16.75 24.82 -1.92
CA HIS A 416 -17.47 25.89 -1.21
C HIS A 416 -16.98 27.29 -1.63
N ALA A 417 -15.66 27.48 -1.74
CA ALA A 417 -15.08 28.73 -2.22
C ALA A 417 -15.45 29.01 -3.69
N ALA A 418 -15.41 27.99 -4.55
CA ALA A 418 -15.78 28.08 -5.96
C ALA A 418 -17.25 28.46 -6.15
N ALA A 419 -18.16 27.82 -5.42
CA ALA A 419 -19.58 28.17 -5.42
C ALA A 419 -19.82 29.59 -4.89
N THR A 420 -19.11 30.01 -3.83
CA THR A 420 -19.18 31.38 -3.29
C THR A 420 -18.70 32.44 -4.29
N ALA A 421 -17.74 32.11 -5.16
CA ALA A 421 -17.27 32.94 -6.25
C ALA A 421 -18.19 32.96 -7.49
N GLY A 422 -19.30 32.20 -7.48
CA GLY A 422 -20.19 32.05 -8.64
C GLY A 422 -19.68 31.10 -9.72
N THR A 423 -18.67 30.28 -9.42
CA THR A 423 -18.03 29.33 -10.34
C THR A 423 -18.03 27.90 -9.76
N PRO A 424 -19.19 27.28 -9.48
CA PRO A 424 -19.27 25.92 -8.96
C PRO A 424 -18.69 24.90 -9.94
N PHE A 425 -18.21 23.77 -9.40
CA PHE A 425 -17.72 22.63 -10.19
C PHE A 425 -18.07 21.31 -9.51
N TRP A 426 -18.13 20.24 -10.30
CA TRP A 426 -18.51 18.89 -9.88
C TRP A 426 -17.35 17.92 -10.14
N VAL A 427 -17.19 16.90 -9.28
CA VAL A 427 -16.24 15.80 -9.51
C VAL A 427 -16.89 14.74 -10.37
N ARG A 428 -16.22 14.38 -11.49
CA ARG A 428 -16.64 13.31 -12.40
C ARG A 428 -15.96 11.98 -12.10
N SER A 429 -14.76 12.00 -11.51
CA SER A 429 -14.05 10.82 -11.02
C SER A 429 -12.91 11.22 -10.06
N GLY A 430 -12.54 10.36 -9.11
CA GLY A 430 -11.35 10.48 -8.25
C GLY A 430 -10.17 9.63 -8.73
N PHE A 431 -10.27 9.26 -10.01
CA PHE A 431 -9.41 8.44 -10.83
C PHE A 431 -9.43 9.05 -12.26
N ARG A 432 -8.44 8.74 -13.10
CA ARG A 432 -8.43 9.24 -14.49
C ARG A 432 -9.53 8.56 -15.33
N GLN A 433 -9.88 9.17 -16.46
CA GLN A 433 -11.05 8.82 -17.28
C GLN A 433 -11.02 7.35 -17.78
N PRO A 434 -12.15 6.61 -17.72
CA PRO A 434 -12.20 5.21 -18.13
C PRO A 434 -11.81 4.90 -19.58
N GLU A 435 -11.30 3.70 -19.91
CA GLU A 435 -11.57 2.40 -19.22
C GLU A 435 -11.11 2.28 -17.75
N ASP A 436 -10.04 2.96 -17.33
CA ASP A 436 -9.81 3.49 -15.96
C ASP A 436 -10.56 2.76 -14.82
N ALA A 437 -11.82 3.13 -14.61
CA ALA A 437 -12.60 2.75 -13.43
C ALA A 437 -13.54 1.52 -13.60
N GLU A 438 -13.82 1.03 -14.81
CA GLU A 438 -14.38 -0.34 -14.96
C GLU A 438 -13.34 -1.40 -14.54
N ALA A 439 -12.07 -1.00 -14.39
CA ALA A 439 -11.02 -1.81 -13.76
C ALA A 439 -11.13 -1.93 -12.23
N THR A 440 -12.24 -1.54 -11.60
CA THR A 440 -12.65 -2.11 -10.31
C THR A 440 -13.15 -3.57 -10.47
N HIS A 441 -13.58 -3.95 -11.68
CA HIS A 441 -13.93 -5.34 -12.05
C HIS A 441 -12.96 -5.97 -13.06
N ALA A 442 -12.32 -5.21 -13.94
CA ALA A 442 -11.21 -5.76 -14.72
C ALA A 442 -10.01 -6.06 -13.79
N VAL A 443 -9.48 -7.29 -13.88
CA VAL A 443 -8.24 -7.69 -13.17
C VAL A 443 -7.17 -6.64 -13.47
N PRO A 444 -6.57 -5.97 -12.46
CA PRO A 444 -5.72 -4.82 -12.69
C PRO A 444 -4.51 -5.17 -13.55
N THR A 445 -4.02 -4.16 -14.26
CA THR A 445 -2.78 -4.14 -15.06
C THR A 445 -1.68 -4.88 -14.31
N GLU A 446 -1.33 -6.08 -14.84
CA GLU A 446 -0.44 -7.09 -14.25
C GLU A 446 -0.13 -6.84 -12.77
N TRP A 447 -0.98 -7.38 -11.87
CA TRP A 447 -0.62 -7.54 -10.46
C TRP A 447 0.85 -7.96 -10.40
N ILE A 448 1.70 -7.13 -9.77
CA ILE A 448 3.08 -7.51 -9.48
C ILE A 448 3.01 -8.50 -8.31
N LEU A 449 2.55 -9.70 -8.66
CA LEU A 449 2.58 -10.88 -7.81
C LEU A 449 4.04 -11.03 -7.35
N PRO A 450 4.28 -11.27 -6.06
CA PRO A 450 5.63 -11.40 -5.51
C PRO A 450 6.42 -12.60 -6.10
N CYS A 451 5.77 -13.40 -6.93
CA CYS A 451 6.20 -14.67 -7.47
C CYS A 451 5.55 -14.94 -8.85
N PRO A 452 6.20 -15.70 -9.75
CA PRO A 452 5.59 -16.11 -11.01
C PRO A 452 4.42 -17.08 -10.81
N ILE A 453 3.37 -16.93 -11.61
CA ILE A 453 2.25 -17.88 -11.73
C ILE A 453 2.12 -18.39 -13.16
N GLU A 454 1.64 -19.61 -13.32
CA GLU A 454 1.30 -20.18 -14.62
C GLU A 454 -0.19 -19.97 -14.88
N GLN A 455 -0.52 -19.01 -15.76
CA GLN A 455 -1.90 -18.81 -16.20
C GLN A 455 -2.33 -19.92 -17.18
N PRO A 456 -3.62 -20.32 -17.20
CA PRO A 456 -4.10 -21.26 -18.19
C PRO A 456 -3.99 -20.64 -19.60
N ALA A 457 -3.84 -21.48 -20.61
CA ALA A 457 -3.96 -21.01 -22.00
C ALA A 457 -5.34 -20.36 -22.18
N ARG A 458 -5.37 -19.07 -22.58
CA ARG A 458 -6.63 -18.35 -22.82
C ARG A 458 -7.45 -19.14 -23.84
N VAL A 459 -8.61 -19.65 -23.40
CA VAL A 459 -9.60 -20.24 -24.30
C VAL A 459 -10.00 -19.13 -25.28
N ALA A 460 -9.82 -19.38 -26.57
CA ALA A 460 -10.05 -18.38 -27.59
C ALA A 460 -11.56 -18.11 -27.72
N ASP A 461 -12.01 -16.92 -27.35
CA ASP A 461 -13.18 -16.25 -27.97
C ASP A 461 -13.27 -14.73 -27.74
N ARG A 462 -12.16 -14.06 -27.39
CA ARG A 462 -11.91 -12.70 -27.87
C ARG A 462 -10.40 -12.46 -28.09
N PRO A 463 -9.97 -11.95 -29.25
CA PRO A 463 -8.61 -11.42 -29.36
C PRO A 463 -8.48 -10.21 -28.44
N VAL A 464 -7.45 -10.19 -27.60
CA VAL A 464 -7.06 -8.98 -26.88
C VAL A 464 -6.61 -7.97 -27.93
N SER A 465 -7.36 -6.89 -28.09
CA SER A 465 -7.10 -5.88 -29.11
C SER A 465 -5.78 -5.16 -28.84
N ALA A 466 -5.18 -4.60 -29.89
CA ALA A 466 -4.05 -3.68 -29.72
C ALA A 466 -4.42 -2.45 -28.86
N SER A 467 -5.71 -2.11 -28.79
CA SER A 467 -6.25 -1.15 -27.81
C SER A 467 -6.04 -1.68 -26.40
N GLU A 468 -6.61 -2.83 -26.04
CA GLU A 468 -6.47 -3.44 -24.70
C GLU A 468 -5.01 -3.63 -24.26
N VAL A 469 -4.08 -3.93 -25.17
CA VAL A 469 -2.65 -4.01 -24.86
C VAL A 469 -2.05 -2.63 -24.56
N ALA A 470 -2.32 -1.62 -25.38
CA ALA A 470 -1.84 -0.25 -25.14
C ALA A 470 -2.47 0.36 -23.87
N THR A 471 -3.77 0.12 -23.68
CA THR A 471 -4.58 0.38 -22.49
C THR A 471 -3.95 -0.25 -21.23
N ALA A 472 -3.52 -1.51 -21.29
CA ALA A 472 -2.89 -2.17 -20.15
C ALA A 472 -1.45 -1.68 -19.86
N GLN A 473 -0.76 -1.13 -20.88
CA GLN A 473 0.58 -0.55 -20.74
C GLN A 473 0.56 0.90 -20.21
N ALA A 474 -0.61 1.55 -20.15
CA ALA A 474 -0.75 2.96 -19.82
C ALA A 474 -1.76 3.22 -18.67
N ARG A 475 -1.42 2.77 -17.46
CA ARG A 475 -1.99 3.29 -16.19
C ARG A 475 -0.98 3.20 -15.04
N GLN A 476 -0.78 4.32 -14.34
CA GLN A 476 -1.32 4.32 -12.98
C GLN A 476 -2.50 5.26 -12.98
N VAL A 477 -3.63 4.71 -12.58
CA VAL A 477 -4.66 5.53 -11.97
C VAL A 477 -4.02 6.14 -10.71
N TRP A 478 -3.98 7.47 -10.63
CA TRP A 478 -3.52 8.18 -9.44
C TRP A 478 -4.18 7.58 -8.19
N LEU A 479 -3.45 7.47 -7.06
CA LEU A 479 -3.76 6.61 -5.89
C LEU A 479 -5.01 7.03 -5.07
N GLY A 480 -6.07 7.53 -5.71
CA GLY A 480 -7.15 8.34 -5.14
C GLY A 480 -6.78 9.82 -4.98
N THR A 481 -5.66 10.27 -5.54
CA THR A 481 -5.10 11.62 -5.34
C THR A 481 -5.33 12.59 -6.49
N ALA A 482 -5.94 12.17 -7.61
CA ALA A 482 -6.25 13.07 -8.72
C ALA A 482 -7.73 13.00 -9.11
N LEU A 483 -8.37 14.15 -9.24
CA LEU A 483 -9.80 14.29 -9.47
C LEU A 483 -10.06 14.83 -10.87
N ALA A 484 -10.79 14.09 -11.71
CA ALA A 484 -11.38 14.64 -12.93
C ALA A 484 -12.60 15.49 -12.54
N VAL A 485 -12.62 16.77 -12.96
CA VAL A 485 -13.67 17.74 -12.61
C VAL A 485 -14.41 18.26 -13.85
N SER A 486 -15.58 18.87 -13.62
CA SER A 486 -16.52 19.36 -14.64
C SER A 486 -17.12 20.69 -14.20
N ASP A 487 -17.35 21.61 -15.13
CA ASP A 487 -18.16 22.83 -14.92
C ASP A 487 -19.66 22.65 -15.27
N ALA A 488 -20.06 21.42 -15.61
CA ALA A 488 -21.45 20.99 -15.75
C ALA A 488 -21.81 19.88 -14.75
N GLU A 489 -23.05 19.92 -14.25
CA GLU A 489 -23.62 18.96 -13.30
C GLU A 489 -23.88 17.56 -13.90
N ALA A 490 -24.04 17.47 -15.23
CA ALA A 490 -24.12 16.22 -15.98
C ALA A 490 -23.70 16.46 -17.44
N GLY A 491 -23.14 15.45 -18.11
CA GLY A 491 -22.77 15.53 -19.53
C GLY A 491 -21.46 14.85 -19.89
N ALA A 492 -20.96 15.08 -21.11
CA ALA A 492 -19.65 14.59 -21.53
C ALA A 492 -18.52 15.23 -20.71
N PRO A 493 -17.36 14.55 -20.52
CA PRO A 493 -16.20 15.15 -19.89
C PRO A 493 -15.68 16.37 -20.67
N THR A 494 -15.13 17.34 -19.94
CA THR A 494 -14.65 18.63 -20.44
C THR A 494 -13.48 18.50 -21.41
N THR A 495 -13.37 19.45 -22.34
CA THR A 495 -12.34 19.51 -23.37
C THR A 495 -11.12 20.33 -22.91
N PRO A 496 -9.94 20.16 -23.55
CA PRO A 496 -8.77 21.01 -23.26
C PRO A 496 -9.00 22.52 -23.47
N GLY A 497 -9.98 22.91 -24.30
CA GLY A 497 -10.34 24.32 -24.53
C GLY A 497 -10.97 24.97 -23.30
N ASP A 498 -11.64 24.18 -22.47
CA ASP A 498 -12.52 24.68 -21.42
C ASP A 498 -11.72 25.26 -20.22
N SER A 499 -10.39 25.15 -20.25
CA SER A 499 -9.49 25.87 -19.34
C SER A 499 -9.66 27.39 -19.32
N ALA A 500 -10.26 27.95 -20.37
CA ALA A 500 -10.65 29.36 -20.50
C ALA A 500 -12.08 29.67 -19.99
N THR A 501 -12.85 28.70 -19.48
CA THR A 501 -14.15 28.98 -18.83
C THR A 501 -13.93 29.73 -17.50
N PRO A 502 -14.96 30.38 -16.94
CA PRO A 502 -14.85 31.02 -15.62
C PRO A 502 -14.42 30.04 -14.52
N VAL A 503 -14.89 28.79 -14.57
CA VAL A 503 -14.52 27.72 -13.63
C VAL A 503 -13.07 27.31 -13.82
N GLY A 504 -12.64 27.02 -15.06
CA GLY A 504 -11.24 26.68 -15.35
C GLY A 504 -10.28 27.79 -14.92
N SER A 505 -10.62 29.04 -15.24
CA SER A 505 -9.83 30.23 -14.86
C SER A 505 -9.77 30.42 -13.34
N TRP A 506 -10.88 30.21 -12.63
CA TRP A 506 -10.94 30.33 -11.17
C TRP A 506 -10.13 29.23 -10.47
N LEU A 507 -10.27 27.96 -10.89
CA LEU A 507 -9.50 26.83 -10.36
C LEU A 507 -8.00 27.03 -10.57
N LEU A 508 -7.60 27.52 -11.75
CA LEU A 508 -6.20 27.82 -12.05
C LEU A 508 -5.60 28.94 -11.16
N GLY A 509 -6.42 29.85 -10.65
CA GLY A 509 -6.00 30.88 -9.69
C GLY A 509 -5.89 30.36 -8.25
N HIS A 510 -6.90 29.63 -7.79
CA HIS A 510 -7.14 29.42 -6.34
C HIS A 510 -6.92 27.98 -5.85
N ALA A 511 -6.91 26.95 -6.70
CA ALA A 511 -6.85 25.55 -6.25
C ALA A 511 -5.64 25.23 -5.33
N ALA A 512 -4.54 25.95 -5.53
CA ALA A 512 -3.32 25.82 -4.72
C ALA A 512 -3.51 26.21 -3.25
N GLU A 513 -4.43 27.12 -2.95
CA GLU A 513 -4.76 27.53 -1.56
C GLU A 513 -5.42 26.38 -0.77
N TYR A 514 -6.04 25.44 -1.49
CA TYR A 514 -6.76 24.27 -0.99
C TYR A 514 -5.99 22.97 -1.23
N GLY A 515 -4.67 23.03 -1.48
CA GLY A 515 -3.84 21.83 -1.60
C GLY A 515 -3.95 21.08 -2.93
N PHE A 516 -4.62 21.64 -3.94
CA PHE A 516 -4.72 21.06 -5.27
C PHE A 516 -3.84 21.79 -6.29
N VAL A 517 -3.26 21.04 -7.22
CA VAL A 517 -2.58 21.59 -8.40
C VAL A 517 -3.14 20.93 -9.67
N PRO A 518 -3.18 21.63 -10.82
CA PRO A 518 -3.49 21.00 -12.10
C PRO A 518 -2.48 19.88 -12.38
N ALA A 519 -2.97 18.68 -12.69
CA ALA A 519 -2.14 17.49 -12.83
C ALA A 519 -1.14 17.62 -13.98
N LEU A 520 -0.09 16.81 -13.95
CA LEU A 520 0.89 16.73 -15.03
C LEU A 520 0.45 15.63 -16.01
N PRO A 521 0.45 15.86 -17.34
CA PRO A 521 0.15 14.81 -18.30
C PRO A 521 1.18 13.68 -18.21
N GLU A 522 0.74 12.43 -18.31
CA GLU A 522 1.54 11.28 -17.84
C GLU A 522 2.73 10.90 -18.74
N SER A 523 2.66 11.09 -20.06
CA SER A 523 3.74 10.73 -20.99
C SER A 523 3.62 11.44 -22.34
N ALA A 524 4.66 11.55 -23.18
CA ALA A 524 6.09 11.41 -22.90
C ALA A 524 6.64 12.79 -22.51
N VAL A 525 7.18 12.94 -21.29
CA VAL A 525 7.56 14.23 -20.67
C VAL A 525 6.40 15.24 -20.52
N GLY A 526 5.17 14.73 -20.44
CA GLY A 526 3.96 15.48 -20.10
C GLY A 526 3.56 16.74 -20.91
N ARG A 527 3.58 16.83 -22.24
CA ARG A 527 4.53 16.23 -23.21
C ARG A 527 5.74 17.14 -23.50
N ALA A 528 5.71 18.35 -22.95
CA ALA A 528 6.83 19.24 -22.74
C ALA A 528 6.52 20.09 -21.49
N LEU A 529 6.07 19.41 -20.42
CA LEU A 529 5.72 20.01 -19.14
C LEU A 529 4.60 21.07 -19.23
N GLY A 530 3.47 20.67 -19.84
CA GLY A 530 2.19 21.36 -19.68
C GLY A 530 1.45 20.89 -18.43
N ARG A 531 0.20 21.32 -18.25
CA ARG A 531 -0.67 20.92 -17.13
C ARG A 531 -2.08 20.60 -17.59
N GLU A 532 -2.79 19.75 -16.85
CA GLU A 532 -4.17 19.34 -17.12
C GLU A 532 -5.13 20.11 -16.18
N PRO A 533 -5.78 21.19 -16.65
CA PRO A 533 -6.64 22.01 -15.80
C PRO A 533 -7.91 21.29 -15.33
N TRP A 534 -8.32 20.24 -16.05
CA TRP A 534 -9.49 19.41 -15.74
C TRP A 534 -9.21 18.19 -14.87
N THR A 535 -7.95 18.01 -14.46
CA THR A 535 -7.53 16.97 -13.53
C THR A 535 -6.79 17.63 -12.37
N LEU A 536 -7.41 17.68 -11.19
CA LEU A 536 -6.80 18.29 -9.99
C LEU A 536 -6.06 17.22 -9.19
N ARG A 537 -4.73 17.26 -9.16
CA ARG A 537 -3.90 16.45 -8.26
C ARG A 537 -3.87 17.12 -6.89
N TRP A 538 -4.37 16.43 -5.86
CA TRP A 538 -4.12 16.83 -4.48
C TRP A 538 -2.66 16.57 -4.12
N VAL A 539 -2.02 17.57 -3.53
CA VAL A 539 -0.67 17.49 -2.97
C VAL A 539 -0.60 18.06 -1.54
N GLY A 540 -1.72 18.48 -0.95
CA GLY A 540 -1.72 19.20 0.33
C GLY A 540 -1.19 20.63 0.19
N ARG A 541 -1.58 21.49 1.14
CA ARG A 541 -1.49 22.96 1.00
C ARG A 541 -0.06 23.49 0.88
N ASP A 542 0.87 23.01 1.70
CA ASP A 542 2.27 23.46 1.70
C ASP A 542 2.96 23.18 0.35
N MET A 543 2.79 21.97 -0.20
CA MET A 543 3.33 21.63 -1.51
C MET A 543 2.61 22.40 -2.61
N ALA A 544 1.28 22.49 -2.58
CA ALA A 544 0.53 23.23 -3.60
C ALA A 544 0.91 24.72 -3.65
N ALA A 545 1.19 25.33 -2.48
CA ALA A 545 1.69 26.70 -2.40
C ALA A 545 3.08 26.87 -3.04
N ARG A 546 4.00 25.90 -2.87
CA ARG A 546 5.29 25.88 -3.59
C ARG A 546 5.09 25.68 -5.09
N LEU A 547 4.23 24.74 -5.46
CA LEU A 547 3.97 24.35 -6.84
C LEU A 547 3.12 25.34 -7.63
N ARG A 548 2.47 26.31 -6.98
CA ARG A 548 1.46 27.22 -7.55
C ARG A 548 1.76 27.61 -9.02
N PRO A 549 0.79 27.43 -9.94
CA PRO A 549 1.03 27.66 -11.36
C PRO A 549 1.35 29.13 -11.67
N VAL A 550 2.51 29.30 -12.28
CA VAL A 550 2.90 30.41 -13.17
C VAL A 550 3.10 29.82 -14.58
N ASP A 551 3.56 30.56 -15.58
CA ASP A 551 3.53 30.14 -17.01
C ASP A 551 3.85 28.65 -17.23
N SER A 552 3.02 27.99 -18.06
CA SER A 552 3.06 26.60 -18.51
C SER A 552 4.40 25.87 -18.29
N ARG A 553 5.44 26.28 -18.99
CA ARG A 553 6.78 25.69 -18.95
C ARG A 553 7.49 25.88 -17.60
N GLU A 554 7.38 27.08 -17.01
CA GLU A 554 7.98 27.40 -15.71
C GLU A 554 7.32 26.59 -14.58
N TYR A 555 5.99 26.46 -14.60
CA TYR A 555 5.23 25.67 -13.61
C TYR A 555 5.81 24.27 -13.42
N ALA A 556 5.97 23.53 -14.52
CA ALA A 556 6.26 22.10 -14.43
C ALA A 556 7.77 21.77 -14.51
N GLU A 557 8.63 22.65 -15.04
CA GLU A 557 10.08 22.58 -14.74
C GLU A 557 10.31 22.77 -13.22
N ARG A 558 9.64 23.76 -12.59
CA ARG A 558 9.65 23.96 -11.13
C ARG A 558 9.02 22.79 -10.37
N ALA A 559 7.90 22.23 -10.83
CA ALA A 559 7.24 21.12 -10.14
C ALA A 559 8.08 19.85 -10.15
N MET A 560 8.69 19.52 -11.30
CA MET A 560 9.65 18.42 -11.39
C MET A 560 10.88 18.62 -10.49
N ALA A 561 11.27 19.87 -10.19
CA ALA A 561 12.39 20.17 -9.30
C ALA A 561 12.00 20.06 -7.81
N GLU A 562 10.91 20.72 -7.38
CA GLU A 562 10.46 20.66 -5.98
C GLU A 562 9.95 19.27 -5.57
N LEU A 563 9.34 18.49 -6.47
CA LEU A 563 8.91 17.13 -6.14
C LEU A 563 10.10 16.17 -6.02
N ARG A 564 11.10 16.22 -6.92
CA ARG A 564 12.36 15.46 -6.75
C ARG A 564 13.14 15.90 -5.50
N ARG A 565 13.13 17.20 -5.18
CA ARG A 565 13.70 17.72 -3.94
C ARG A 565 12.96 17.15 -2.72
N ALA A 566 11.63 17.09 -2.77
CA ALA A 566 10.82 16.54 -1.69
C ALA A 566 11.02 15.03 -1.50
N GLU A 567 11.20 14.26 -2.58
CA GLU A 567 11.61 12.85 -2.48
C GLU A 567 12.99 12.70 -1.81
N THR A 568 13.94 13.59 -2.08
CA THR A 568 15.26 13.62 -1.44
C THR A 568 15.19 14.05 0.03
N GLU A 569 14.40 15.08 0.37
CA GLU A 569 14.19 15.54 1.74
C GLU A 569 13.45 14.46 2.58
N LEU A 570 12.45 13.79 2.01
CA LEU A 570 11.78 12.63 2.63
C LEU A 570 12.74 11.45 2.86
N ALA A 571 13.60 11.13 1.89
CA ALA A 571 14.62 10.09 2.08
C ALA A 571 15.62 10.46 3.20
N ALA A 572 15.95 11.74 3.36
CA ALA A 572 16.79 12.23 4.45
C ALA A 572 16.10 12.20 5.84
N LEU A 573 14.76 12.17 5.90
CA LEU A 573 14.02 11.89 7.15
C LEU A 573 14.09 10.41 7.57
N ASP A 574 14.62 9.53 6.72
CA ASP A 574 15.00 8.17 7.10
C ASP A 574 16.53 7.95 7.02
N PRO A 575 17.31 8.48 7.98
CA PRO A 575 18.75 8.21 8.08
C PRO A 575 19.06 6.74 8.45
N THR A 576 18.04 5.96 8.76
CA THR A 576 18.08 4.52 9.08
C THR A 576 17.86 3.63 7.86
N SER A 577 17.33 4.13 6.74
CA SER A 577 17.24 3.39 5.46
C SER A 577 18.62 2.86 5.00
N ALA A 578 19.70 3.54 5.38
CA ALA A 578 21.08 3.15 5.12
C ALA A 578 21.67 2.12 6.12
N ARG A 579 20.93 1.69 7.15
CA ARG A 579 21.41 0.78 8.21
C ARG A 579 20.28 -0.12 8.73
N PRO A 580 20.37 -1.46 8.64
CA PRO A 580 19.37 -2.35 9.24
C PRO A 580 19.18 -2.02 10.72
N PRO A 581 17.95 -1.75 11.19
CA PRO A 581 17.71 -1.53 12.61
C PRO A 581 17.92 -2.85 13.37
N ALA A 582 18.56 -2.77 14.53
CA ALA A 582 19.22 -3.91 15.19
C ALA A 582 18.28 -4.93 15.88
N TRP A 583 17.02 -5.04 15.45
CA TRP A 583 15.97 -5.81 16.14
C TRP A 583 15.49 -7.07 15.41
N GLY A 584 16.05 -7.41 14.25
CA GLY A 584 15.76 -8.67 13.54
C GLY A 584 16.17 -9.89 14.37
N LEU A 585 15.64 -11.08 14.06
CA LEU A 585 16.02 -12.34 14.73
C LEU A 585 17.34 -12.88 14.13
N ALA A 586 18.38 -12.04 14.18
CA ALA A 586 19.75 -12.26 13.67
C ALA A 586 19.90 -12.35 12.12
N ASP A 587 19.16 -11.53 11.37
CA ASP A 587 19.18 -11.55 9.89
C ASP A 587 20.24 -10.68 9.22
N THR A 588 20.95 -11.28 8.27
CA THR A 588 21.83 -10.60 7.30
C THR A 588 21.11 -10.12 6.04
N CYS A 589 19.89 -10.62 5.76
CA CYS A 589 19.08 -10.27 4.58
C CYS A 589 18.78 -8.77 4.43
N TRP A 590 18.80 -8.03 5.53
CA TRP A 590 18.39 -6.61 5.60
C TRP A 590 19.57 -5.64 5.68
N ALA A 591 20.82 -6.14 5.69
CA ALA A 591 22.01 -5.31 5.59
C ALA A 591 22.29 -4.89 4.14
N ILE A 592 22.89 -3.69 4.00
CA ILE A 592 23.27 -2.99 2.75
C ILE A 592 23.40 -3.91 1.53
N ALA A 593 22.66 -3.57 0.46
CA ALA A 593 22.58 -4.33 -0.78
C ALA A 593 23.95 -4.77 -1.33
N THR A 594 24.24 -6.06 -1.20
CA THR A 594 25.42 -6.73 -1.76
C THR A 594 24.97 -7.96 -2.56
N THR A 595 25.82 -8.42 -3.48
CA THR A 595 25.47 -9.43 -4.50
C THR A 595 25.34 -10.87 -3.99
N SER A 596 25.38 -11.08 -2.67
CA SER A 596 25.39 -12.41 -2.02
C SER A 596 24.03 -12.87 -1.47
N THR A 597 23.04 -11.99 -1.34
CA THR A 597 21.77 -12.26 -0.63
C THR A 597 20.76 -13.13 -1.41
N ARG A 598 21.16 -14.33 -1.85
CA ARG A 598 20.24 -15.32 -2.43
C ARG A 598 19.46 -16.01 -1.31
N GLY A 599 18.13 -15.91 -1.34
CA GLY A 599 17.24 -16.60 -0.38
C GLY A 599 16.34 -15.69 0.47
N CYS A 600 16.51 -14.38 0.41
CA CYS A 600 15.65 -13.42 1.10
C CYS A 600 14.33 -13.20 0.31
N PRO A 601 13.15 -13.23 0.96
CA PRO A 601 11.87 -12.92 0.31
C PRO A 601 11.76 -11.47 -0.22
N SER A 602 10.67 -11.23 -0.96
CA SER A 602 10.05 -9.96 -1.36
C SER A 602 10.77 -8.69 -0.88
N ARG A 603 11.66 -8.15 -1.73
CA ARG A 603 12.25 -6.82 -1.49
C ARG A 603 11.16 -5.75 -1.57
N TRP A 604 11.03 -4.94 -0.52
CA TRP A 604 10.27 -3.69 -0.62
C TRP A 604 10.76 -2.81 -1.78
N TYR A 605 9.82 -2.17 -2.47
CA TYR A 605 10.10 -1.09 -3.43
C TYR A 605 10.46 0.25 -2.75
N PHE A 606 11.15 0.20 -1.59
CA PHE A 606 11.72 1.37 -0.94
C PHE A 606 13.15 1.60 -1.43
N LEU A 607 13.29 2.64 -2.27
CA LEU A 607 14.54 3.20 -2.81
C LEU A 607 15.29 2.29 -3.79
N GLY A 608 15.10 2.56 -5.09
CA GLY A 608 15.79 1.85 -6.17
C GLY A 608 15.43 2.36 -7.57
N LEU A 609 15.83 3.59 -7.91
CA LEU A 609 16.00 3.94 -9.32
C LEU A 609 17.08 3.02 -9.92
N PRO A 610 16.93 2.51 -11.16
CA PRO A 610 18.03 1.83 -11.82
C PRO A 610 19.18 2.82 -12.05
N LEU A 611 20.33 2.55 -11.44
CA LEU A 611 21.58 3.28 -11.71
C LEU A 611 22.33 2.66 -12.90
N SER A 612 21.67 2.69 -14.07
CA SER A 612 22.22 2.36 -15.39
C SER A 612 21.34 2.94 -16.50
#